data_AF-A0A1D2RBG4-F1
#
_entry.id   AF-A0A1D2RBG4-F1
#
_cell.length_a   1.000
_cell.length_b   1.000
_cell.length_c   1.000
_cell.angle_alpha   90.00
_cell.angle_beta   90.00
_cell.angle_gamma   90.00
#
_symmetry.space_group_name_H-M   'P 1'
#
loop_
_entity.id
_entity.type
_entity.pdbx_description
1 polymer ?
#
loop_
_entity_poly.entity_id
_entity_poly.type
_entity_poly.pdbx_seq_one_letter_code
_entity_poly.pdbx_strand_id
1 'polypeptide(L)'
;MADIKYYTPRDWNKDAYHAFGGMTPRQAALKAATRGFREIQLMERRKNDDGMWRVHVFEGSVKKVPKPPNAPDWMAGRINKSNVKKIRMDKIKKL
;
A
#
# COMPACT_ATOMS: atom_id res chain seq x y z
N MET A 1 15.38 -3.85 14.85
CA MET A 1 13.99 -3.67 14.37
C MET A 1 14.02 -2.71 13.20
N ALA A 2 13.39 -3.03 12.07
CA ALA A 2 13.32 -2.10 10.94
C ALA A 2 12.28 -1.02 11.22
N ASP A 3 12.64 0.25 11.08
CA ASP A 3 11.75 1.38 11.30
C ASP A 3 10.55 1.37 10.34
N ILE A 4 9.38 1.74 10.88
CA ILE A 4 8.16 1.88 10.09
C ILE A 4 8.27 3.16 9.26
N LYS A 5 8.12 3.01 7.94
CA LYS A 5 8.05 4.13 7.00
C LYS A 5 6.59 4.45 6.71
N TYR A 6 6.31 5.74 6.50
CA TYR A 6 4.98 6.24 6.15
C TYR A 6 4.96 6.66 4.68
N TYR A 7 3.93 6.20 3.98
CA TYR A 7 3.71 6.45 2.57
C TYR A 7 2.39 7.20 2.35
N THR A 8 2.39 8.17 1.45
CA THR A 8 1.23 9.02 1.17
C THR A 8 0.79 8.84 -0.29
N PRO A 9 -0.51 8.69 -0.58
CA PRO A 9 -1.05 8.71 -1.93
C PRO A 9 -0.69 10.01 -2.66
N ARG A 10 -0.39 9.95 -3.96
CA ARG A 10 -0.06 11.13 -4.77
C ARG A 10 -1.27 11.79 -5.45
N ASP A 11 -2.23 10.99 -5.92
CA ASP A 11 -3.34 11.46 -6.79
C ASP A 11 -4.67 11.74 -6.08
N TRP A 12 -4.73 11.61 -4.74
CA TRP A 12 -5.97 11.91 -4.04
C TRP A 12 -6.00 13.38 -3.61
N ASN A 13 -7.07 14.06 -4.00
CA ASN A 13 -7.44 15.43 -3.68
C ASN A 13 -6.88 15.89 -2.31
N LYS A 14 -6.37 17.13 -2.26
CA LYS A 14 -5.56 17.72 -1.17
C LYS A 14 -6.16 17.61 0.25
N ASP A 15 -7.41 17.17 0.38
CA ASP A 15 -8.15 17.09 1.64
C ASP A 15 -8.26 15.69 2.27
N ALA A 16 -7.77 14.60 1.65
CA ALA A 16 -7.72 13.29 2.31
C ALA A 16 -6.31 12.67 2.34
N TYR A 17 -5.50 13.18 3.28
CA TYR A 17 -4.20 12.61 3.62
C TYR A 17 -4.34 11.29 4.37
N HIS A 18 -4.51 10.17 3.66
CA HIS A 18 -4.37 8.84 4.26
C HIS A 18 -2.92 8.36 4.18
N ALA A 19 -2.20 8.41 5.30
CA ALA A 19 -0.85 7.85 5.40
C ALA A 19 -0.91 6.35 5.69
N PHE A 20 -0.24 5.55 4.87
CA PHE A 20 -0.11 4.11 5.06
C PHE A 20 1.27 3.78 5.64
N GLY A 21 1.29 3.21 6.85
CA GLY A 21 2.53 2.77 7.50
C GLY A 21 2.92 1.35 7.09
N GLY A 22 4.20 1.11 6.85
CA GLY A 22 4.77 -0.22 6.60
C GLY A 22 6.30 -0.18 6.61
N MET A 23 6.95 -1.32 6.84
CA MET A 23 8.41 -1.41 6.70
C MET A 23 8.84 -1.33 5.23
N THR A 24 7.99 -1.83 4.32
CA THR A 24 8.22 -1.81 2.87
C THR A 24 7.07 -1.11 2.15
N PRO A 25 7.32 -0.51 0.96
CA PRO A 25 6.26 0.14 0.18
C PRO A 25 5.16 -0.85 -0.22
N ARG A 26 5.50 -2.13 -0.41
CA ARG A 26 4.53 -3.18 -0.71
C ARG A 26 3.56 -3.43 0.45
N GLN A 27 4.02 -3.40 1.70
CA GLN A 27 3.13 -3.55 2.86
C GLN A 27 2.14 -2.39 2.96
N ALA A 28 2.60 -1.17 2.71
CA ALA A 28 1.73 0.00 2.65
C ALA A 28 0.72 -0.13 1.50
N ALA A 29 1.16 -0.61 0.33
CA ALA A 29 0.27 -0.84 -0.81
C ALA A 29 -0.77 -1.94 -0.53
N LEU A 30 -0.41 -3.02 0.18
CA LEU A 30 -1.38 -4.05 0.58
C LEU A 30 -2.48 -3.46 1.48
N LYS A 31 -2.12 -2.57 2.39
CA LYS A 31 -3.10 -1.84 3.23
C LYS A 31 -3.97 -0.89 2.41
N ALA A 32 -3.43 -0.27 1.36
CA ALA A 32 -4.25 0.51 0.44
C ALA A 32 -5.21 -0.40 -0.36
N ALA A 33 -4.73 -1.53 -0.87
CA ALA A 33 -5.56 -2.49 -1.61
C ALA A 33 -6.70 -3.07 -0.76
N THR A 34 -6.47 -3.37 0.53
CA THR A 34 -7.55 -3.82 1.43
C THR A 34 -8.61 -2.76 1.67
N ARG A 35 -8.27 -1.47 1.57
CA ARG A 35 -9.24 -0.36 1.63
C ARG A 35 -10.02 -0.15 0.33
N GLY A 36 -9.70 -0.90 -0.73
CA GLY A 36 -10.41 -0.85 -2.01
C GLY A 36 -9.69 -0.07 -3.11
N PHE A 37 -8.49 0.47 -2.86
CA PHE A 37 -7.71 1.16 -3.90
C PHE A 37 -7.14 0.15 -4.91
N ARG A 38 -7.39 0.39 -6.21
CA ARG A 38 -6.88 -0.43 -7.32
C ARG A 38 -5.62 0.16 -7.92
N GLU A 39 -5.63 1.44 -8.26
CA GLU A 39 -4.44 2.17 -8.69
C GLU A 39 -3.82 2.86 -7.48
N ILE A 40 -2.64 2.39 -7.07
CA ILE A 40 -2.01 2.79 -5.82
C ILE A 40 -0.68 3.45 -6.14
N GLN A 41 -0.62 4.76 -5.97
CA GLN A 41 0.62 5.54 -6.11
C GLN A 41 1.06 6.02 -4.74
N LEU A 42 2.13 5.43 -4.20
CA LEU A 42 2.61 5.70 -2.84
C LEU A 42 3.95 6.42 -2.85
N MET A 43 3.96 7.62 -2.29
CA MET A 43 5.16 8.42 -2.11
C MET A 43 5.72 8.27 -0.70
N GLU A 44 7.04 8.14 -0.58
CA GLU A 44 7.75 8.20 0.71
C GLU A 44 7.64 9.61 1.32
N ARG A 45 7.45 9.76 2.65
CA ARG A 45 7.36 11.08 3.30
C ARG A 45 8.69 11.80 3.51
N ARG A 46 9.82 11.11 3.41
CA ARG A 46 11.15 11.70 3.54
C ARG A 46 11.86 11.64 2.20
N LYS A 47 12.68 12.66 1.91
CA LYS A 47 13.65 12.57 0.82
C LYS A 47 14.67 11.49 1.15
N ASN A 48 15.10 10.78 0.12
CA ASN A 48 16.25 9.88 0.22
C ASN A 48 17.55 10.69 0.15
N ASP A 49 18.69 10.04 0.36
CA ASP A 49 20.01 10.67 0.37
C ASP A 49 20.31 11.43 -0.94
N ASP A 50 19.76 10.96 -2.06
CA ASP A 50 19.82 11.60 -3.38
C ASP A 50 19.01 12.92 -3.47
N GLY A 51 18.31 13.34 -2.41
CA GLY A 51 17.43 14.51 -2.36
C GLY A 51 16.11 14.36 -3.15
N MET A 52 15.84 13.18 -3.71
CA MET A 52 14.65 12.89 -4.52
C MET A 52 13.57 12.13 -3.73
N TRP A 53 12.33 12.36 -4.13
CA TRP A 53 11.16 11.61 -3.68
C TRP A 53 10.99 10.35 -4.51
N ARG A 54 10.64 9.23 -3.86
CA ARG A 54 10.31 7.98 -4.54
C ARG A 54 8.81 7.79 -4.51
N VAL A 55 8.23 7.57 -5.69
CA VAL A 55 6.83 7.18 -5.86
C VAL A 55 6.80 5.75 -6.36
N HIS A 56 6.17 4.87 -5.60
CA HIS A 56 6.00 3.47 -5.97
C HIS A 56 4.58 3.30 -6.52
N VAL A 57 4.49 2.83 -7.76
CA VAL A 57 3.22 2.61 -8.44
C VAL A 57 2.89 1.12 -8.40
N PHE A 58 1.70 0.83 -7.92
CA PHE A 58 1.21 -0.50 -7.64
C PHE A 58 -0.20 -0.68 -8.19
N GLU A 59 -0.48 -1.90 -8.61
CA GLU A 59 -1.83 -2.37 -8.96
C GLU A 59 -2.33 -3.27 -7.82
N GLY A 60 -3.40 -2.83 -7.16
CA GLY A 60 -4.09 -3.54 -6.10
C GLY A 60 -5.25 -4.39 -6.63
N SER A 61 -5.37 -5.60 -6.10
CA SER A 61 -6.52 -6.47 -6.34
C SER A 61 -6.96 -7.13 -5.04
N VAL A 62 -8.25 -7.44 -4.93
CA VAL A 62 -8.82 -8.16 -3.79
C VAL A 62 -9.59 -9.37 -4.33
N LYS A 63 -9.29 -10.55 -3.80
CA LYS A 63 -9.99 -11.79 -4.16
C LYS A 63 -10.64 -12.40 -2.91
N LYS A 64 -11.85 -12.94 -3.06
CA LYS A 64 -12.52 -13.72 -2.00
C LYS A 64 -11.99 -15.15 -2.02
N VAL A 65 -11.35 -15.56 -0.93
CA VAL A 65 -10.75 -16.89 -0.76
C VAL A 65 -11.47 -17.61 0.38
N PRO A 66 -11.69 -18.94 0.32
CA PRO A 66 -12.21 -19.68 1.46
C PRO A 66 -11.32 -19.52 2.71
N LYS A 67 -11.92 -19.61 3.90
CA LYS A 67 -11.16 -19.58 5.15
C LYS A 67 -10.18 -20.76 5.21
N PRO A 68 -8.98 -20.59 5.80
CA PRO A 68 -8.04 -21.70 5.97
C PRO A 68 -8.62 -22.76 6.93
N PRO A 69 -8.13 -24.01 6.86
CA PRO A 69 -8.64 -25.10 7.69
C PRO A 69 -8.46 -24.86 9.20
N ASN A 70 -7.42 -24.11 9.58
CA ASN A 70 -7.14 -23.73 10.98
C ASN A 70 -7.78 -22.37 11.36
N ALA A 71 -8.84 -21.95 10.67
CA ALA A 71 -9.53 -20.70 10.99
C ALA A 71 -10.49 -20.91 12.18
N PRO A 72 -10.57 -19.94 13.10
CA PRO A 72 -11.49 -20.02 14.23
C PRO A 72 -12.97 -19.99 13.79
N ASP A 73 -13.86 -20.51 14.62
CA ASP A 73 -15.27 -20.72 14.28
C ASP A 73 -16.05 -19.42 14.07
N TRP A 74 -15.66 -18.34 14.75
CA TRP A 74 -16.26 -17.02 14.58
C TRP A 74 -15.95 -16.35 13.23
N MET A 75 -15.01 -16.90 12.45
CA MET A 75 -14.59 -16.33 11.17
C MET A 75 -15.50 -16.79 10.02
N ALA A 76 -15.97 -15.83 9.21
CA ALA A 76 -16.78 -16.09 8.03
C ALA A 76 -16.11 -17.08 7.06
N GLY A 77 -16.91 -17.90 6.37
CA GLY A 77 -16.42 -18.94 5.47
C GLY A 77 -15.58 -18.46 4.27
N ARG A 78 -15.67 -17.17 3.92
CA ARG A 78 -14.83 -16.54 2.89
C ARG A 78 -14.24 -15.24 3.42
N ILE A 79 -12.95 -15.03 3.12
CA ILE A 79 -12.18 -13.86 3.53
C ILE A 79 -11.66 -13.10 2.30
N ASN A 80 -11.54 -11.79 2.44
CA ASN A 80 -10.92 -10.94 1.42
C ASN A 80 -9.39 -11.05 1.55
N LYS A 81 -8.72 -11.49 0.48
CA LYS A 81 -7.26 -11.51 0.38
C LYS A 81 -6.83 -10.47 -0.65
N SER A 82 -6.17 -9.41 -0.17
CA SER A 82 -5.56 -8.40 -1.02
C SER A 82 -4.24 -8.92 -1.61
N ASN A 83 -3.98 -8.57 -2.86
CA ASN A 83 -2.67 -8.72 -3.48
C ASN A 83 -2.30 -7.43 -4.21
N VAL A 84 -1.01 -7.23 -4.40
CA VAL A 84 -0.46 -6.06 -5.06
C VAL A 84 0.66 -6.46 -6.01
N LYS A 85 0.61 -5.95 -7.23
CA LYS A 85 1.65 -6.07 -8.24
C LYS A 85 2.38 -4.72 -8.39
N LYS A 86 3.70 -4.73 -8.37
CA LYS A 86 4.49 -3.51 -8.62
C LYS A 86 4.55 -3.27 -10.12
N ILE A 87 4.16 -2.07 -10.56
CA ILE A 87 4.22 -1.67 -11.96
C ILE A 87 5.55 -0.97 -12.22
N ARG A 88 5.81 0.13 -11.49
CA ARG A 88 7.02 0.93 -11.66
C ARG A 88 7.39 1.70 -10.40
N MET A 89 8.51 2.40 -10.47
CA MET A 89 8.97 3.32 -9.45
C MET A 89 9.49 4.59 -10.11
N ASP A 90 8.91 5.71 -9.73
CA ASP A 90 9.23 7.02 -10.27
C ASP A 90 10.08 7.82 -9.26
N LYS A 91 11.04 8.60 -9.77
CA LYS A 91 11.86 9.51 -8.98
C LYS A 91 11.46 10.94 -9.30
N ILE A 92 11.14 11.72 -8.27
CA ILE A 92 10.61 13.07 -8.45
C ILE A 92 11.45 14.07 -7.64
N LYS A 93 11.87 15.16 -8.28
CA LYS A 93 12.72 16.19 -7.65
C LYS A 93 11.91 17.25 -6.90
N LYS A 94 10.72 17.58 -7.38
CA LYS A 94 9.83 18.61 -6.82
C LYS A 94 8.41 18.06 -6.67
N LEU A 95 7.76 18.36 -5.55
CA LEU A 95 6.40 17.88 -5.26
C LEU A 95 5.38 18.53 -6.19
#